data_AF-A0A924YG45-F1
#
_entry.id   AF-A0A924YG45-F1
#
_cell.length_a   1.000
_cell.length_b   1.000
_cell.length_c   1.000
_cell.angle_alpha   90.00
_cell.angle_beta   90.00
_cell.angle_gamma   90.00
#
_symmetry.space_group_name_H-M   'P 1'
#
loop_
_entity.id
_entity.type
_entity.pdbx_description
1 polymer ?
#
loop_
_entity_poly.entity_id
_entity_poly.type
_entity_poly.pdbx_seq_one_letter_code
_entity_poly.pdbx_strand_id
1 'polypeptide(L)'
;MTDIKVWENRKDALLKHLSSLHTIAQGQMFPARRETIMLLLEQLNTFAPRYFDFFTNGFSENPQSGIGPGFSPSKDFQQDYVLRQVVNRLAIDLQVLERIIVERLLTPQYDTLLRADSLAYEALKPAKQMGLIDDDTTAITYFEKTANIRVIPYARVALVGIPMSSTKHPQDLLAIPHEIGHYVYWNGKFPSGEVRFVPPNSAVPPQRVHKLLDDYKAKKSVWLKNWIEEIFADVYGALVSGAIGARSLQDVESEASNTQFIEDDFEHPTPLIRPLIYNRVIQYRYWDAPPPNDDDAALAALLANETKPAPHLKALTTKWQATVDKHHMGIAALTVRTSKARNTDLTINSIKAQMLDAVDDMLKLPQLFGGQLRQWLQDDARGKTAKWPALLPNDSDLVNAMTQTEDTLKAFPPQNLENLVLPTSNVDLWDTWKGQYDLSADPVDEAEWLKVLRSEAWTTEGPHGRDRDGG
;
A
#
# COMPACT_ATOMS: atom_id res chain seq x y z
N MET A 1 -12.45 10.44 -35.92
CA MET A 1 -12.33 11.46 -34.86
C MET A 1 -13.17 10.98 -33.69
N THR A 2 -12.63 11.12 -32.48
CA THR A 2 -13.32 10.84 -31.21
C THR A 2 -14.59 11.69 -31.11
N ASP A 3 -15.73 11.07 -30.86
CA ASP A 3 -16.98 11.81 -30.60
C ASP A 3 -17.00 12.28 -29.14
N ILE A 4 -16.49 13.48 -28.90
CA ILE A 4 -16.42 14.09 -27.56
C ILE A 4 -17.78 14.14 -26.87
N LYS A 5 -18.88 14.29 -27.63
CA LYS A 5 -20.23 14.35 -27.06
C LYS A 5 -20.63 13.04 -26.36
N VAL A 6 -20.19 11.89 -26.89
CA VAL A 6 -20.42 10.59 -26.24
C VAL A 6 -19.72 10.53 -24.89
N TRP A 7 -18.50 11.08 -24.81
CA TRP A 7 -17.71 11.10 -23.58
C TRP A 7 -18.27 12.07 -22.54
N GLU A 8 -18.69 13.26 -22.97
CA GLU A 8 -19.39 14.23 -22.10
C GLU A 8 -20.66 13.61 -21.49
N ASN A 9 -21.49 12.94 -22.29
CA ASN A 9 -22.67 12.24 -21.78
C ASN A 9 -22.33 11.16 -20.72
N ARG A 10 -21.19 10.47 -20.87
CA ARG A 10 -20.71 9.48 -19.89
C ARG A 10 -20.22 10.14 -18.60
N LYS A 11 -19.48 11.25 -18.70
CA LYS A 11 -19.10 12.10 -17.55
C LYS A 11 -20.35 12.57 -16.81
N ASP A 12 -21.33 13.13 -17.52
CA ASP A 12 -22.56 13.66 -16.92
C ASP A 12 -23.36 12.58 -16.18
N ALA A 13 -23.43 11.36 -16.73
CA ALA A 13 -24.06 10.23 -16.07
C ALA A 13 -23.36 9.87 -14.75
N LEU A 14 -22.03 9.86 -14.72
CA LEU A 14 -21.24 9.61 -13.50
C LEU A 14 -21.47 10.72 -12.46
N LEU A 15 -21.37 11.99 -12.87
CA LEU A 15 -21.54 13.13 -11.96
C LEU A 15 -22.97 13.19 -11.38
N LYS A 16 -23.98 12.83 -12.18
CA LYS A 16 -25.36 12.70 -11.71
C LYS A 16 -25.51 11.58 -10.67
N HIS A 17 -24.86 10.44 -10.88
CA HIS A 17 -24.87 9.34 -9.91
C HIS A 17 -24.15 9.71 -8.60
N LEU A 18 -22.99 10.36 -8.70
CA LEU A 18 -22.25 10.90 -7.57
C LEU A 18 -23.07 11.92 -6.77
N SER A 19 -23.73 12.86 -7.44
CA SER A 19 -24.65 13.81 -6.80
C SER A 19 -25.78 13.10 -6.06
N SER A 20 -26.32 12.03 -6.64
CA SER A 20 -27.38 11.23 -6.01
C SER A 20 -26.88 10.52 -4.75
N LEU A 21 -25.68 9.91 -4.80
CA LEU A 21 -25.04 9.28 -3.64
C LEU A 21 -24.74 10.30 -2.53
N HIS A 22 -24.30 11.50 -2.90
CA HIS A 22 -24.11 12.61 -1.96
C HIS A 22 -25.42 13.00 -1.27
N THR A 23 -26.53 13.15 -2.02
CA THR A 23 -27.84 13.42 -1.42
C THR A 23 -28.31 12.29 -0.49
N ILE A 24 -28.12 11.03 -0.87
CA ILE A 24 -28.44 9.88 -0.02
C ILE A 24 -27.62 9.96 1.27
N ALA A 25 -26.31 10.20 1.17
CA ALA A 25 -25.44 10.29 2.34
C ALA A 25 -25.78 11.49 3.25
N GLN A 26 -26.23 12.61 2.70
CA GLN A 26 -26.67 13.74 3.51
C GLN A 26 -27.94 13.44 4.31
N GLY A 27 -28.90 12.74 3.69
CA GLY A 27 -30.22 12.47 4.27
C GLY A 27 -30.27 11.29 5.26
N GLN A 28 -29.24 10.44 5.29
CA GLN A 28 -29.16 9.30 6.21
C GLN A 28 -28.37 9.66 7.47
N MET A 29 -28.84 9.21 8.63
CA MET A 29 -28.04 9.20 9.85
C MET A 29 -27.12 7.96 9.82
N PHE A 30 -25.86 8.16 9.41
CA PHE A 30 -24.83 7.15 9.63
C PHE A 30 -24.30 7.30 11.06
N PRO A 31 -24.10 6.19 11.81
CA PRO A 31 -23.51 6.29 13.13
C PRO A 31 -22.05 6.76 13.06
N ALA A 32 -21.18 6.03 12.32
CA ALA A 32 -19.75 6.33 12.26
C ALA A 32 -19.23 6.67 10.86
N ARG A 33 -18.11 7.41 10.82
CA ARG A 33 -17.34 7.80 9.61
C ARG A 33 -18.11 8.63 8.57
N ARG A 34 -19.27 9.18 8.93
CA ARG A 34 -20.08 10.04 8.05
C ARG A 34 -19.26 11.15 7.42
N GLU A 35 -18.48 11.86 8.23
CA GLU A 35 -17.68 12.99 7.76
C GLU A 35 -16.65 12.56 6.71
N THR A 36 -16.02 11.39 6.89
CA THR A 36 -15.04 10.86 5.92
C THR A 36 -15.70 10.50 4.61
N ILE A 37 -16.90 9.90 4.66
CA ILE A 37 -17.69 9.57 3.46
C ILE A 37 -18.10 10.86 2.72
N MET A 38 -18.59 11.86 3.45
CA MET A 38 -18.96 13.15 2.87
C MET A 38 -17.76 13.83 2.21
N LEU A 39 -16.62 13.88 2.91
CA LEU A 39 -15.36 14.38 2.36
C LEU A 39 -14.99 13.65 1.06
N LEU A 40 -15.03 12.33 1.04
CA LEU A 40 -14.70 11.54 -0.16
C LEU A 40 -15.61 11.86 -1.35
N LEU A 41 -16.92 11.98 -1.12
CA LEU A 41 -17.89 12.33 -2.17
C LEU A 41 -17.68 13.76 -2.68
N GLU A 42 -17.44 14.72 -1.78
CA GLU A 42 -17.17 16.12 -2.13
C GLU A 42 -15.86 16.28 -2.92
N GLN A 43 -14.80 15.59 -2.49
CA GLN A 43 -13.51 15.60 -3.17
C GLN A 43 -13.60 14.93 -4.55
N LEU A 44 -14.26 13.77 -4.67
CA LEU A 44 -14.46 13.12 -5.97
C LEU A 44 -15.31 14.02 -6.91
N ASN A 45 -16.31 14.71 -6.37
CA ASN A 45 -17.16 15.62 -7.16
C ASN A 45 -16.39 16.84 -7.67
N THR A 46 -15.39 17.29 -6.92
CA THR A 46 -14.50 18.39 -7.32
C THR A 46 -13.43 17.91 -8.31
N PHE A 47 -12.87 16.73 -8.09
CA PHE A 47 -11.78 16.16 -8.89
C PHE A 47 -12.25 15.63 -10.24
N ALA A 48 -13.36 14.89 -10.29
CA ALA A 48 -13.79 14.16 -11.48
C ALA A 48 -13.99 15.04 -12.73
N PRO A 49 -14.66 16.22 -12.66
CA PRO A 49 -14.79 17.10 -13.82
C PRO A 49 -13.43 17.59 -14.32
N ARG A 50 -12.53 18.00 -13.41
CA ARG A 50 -11.21 18.54 -13.75
C ARG A 50 -10.31 17.49 -14.38
N TYR A 51 -10.31 16.29 -13.82
CA TYR A 51 -9.54 15.17 -14.35
C TYR A 51 -10.01 14.77 -15.75
N PHE A 52 -11.32 14.76 -15.97
CA PHE A 52 -11.87 14.50 -17.29
C PHE A 52 -11.55 15.62 -18.29
N ASP A 53 -11.75 16.87 -17.89
CA ASP A 53 -11.49 18.05 -18.72
C ASP A 53 -10.00 18.18 -19.07
N PHE A 54 -9.09 17.76 -18.18
CA PHE A 54 -7.66 17.67 -18.46
C PHE A 54 -7.38 16.79 -19.69
N PHE A 55 -8.02 15.63 -19.78
CA PHE A 55 -7.83 14.73 -20.92
C PHE A 55 -8.55 15.19 -22.17
N THR A 56 -9.80 15.63 -22.08
CA THR A 56 -10.53 16.09 -23.27
C THR A 56 -9.91 17.32 -23.89
N ASN A 57 -9.47 18.29 -23.07
CA ASN A 57 -8.79 19.49 -23.54
C ASN A 57 -7.36 19.20 -24.01
N GLY A 58 -6.66 18.26 -23.35
CA GLY A 58 -5.32 17.84 -23.73
C GLY A 58 -5.26 17.24 -25.14
N PHE A 59 -6.26 16.46 -25.55
CA PHE A 59 -6.34 15.90 -26.91
C PHE A 59 -6.94 16.85 -27.97
N SER A 60 -7.29 18.08 -27.62
CA SER A 60 -7.89 19.01 -28.58
C SER A 60 -6.86 19.48 -29.62
N GLU A 61 -7.29 19.61 -30.89
CA GLU A 61 -6.43 19.98 -32.03
C GLU A 61 -5.91 21.44 -31.97
N ASN A 62 -6.30 22.22 -30.96
CA ASN A 62 -5.90 23.61 -30.80
C ASN A 62 -5.20 23.88 -29.45
N PRO A 63 -3.93 23.49 -29.30
CA PRO A 63 -3.11 23.80 -28.12
C PRO A 63 -3.03 25.32 -27.84
N GLN A 64 -3.12 26.15 -28.89
CA GLN A 64 -3.01 27.61 -28.80
C GLN A 64 -4.24 28.30 -28.18
N SER A 65 -5.34 27.56 -27.93
CA SER A 65 -6.51 28.11 -27.27
C SER A 65 -6.29 28.41 -25.78
N GLY A 66 -5.21 27.90 -25.17
CA GLY A 66 -4.94 28.05 -23.74
C GLY A 66 -5.88 27.22 -22.84
N ILE A 67 -6.68 26.32 -23.44
CA ILE A 67 -7.72 25.53 -22.75
C ILE A 67 -7.15 24.22 -22.19
N GLY A 68 -5.93 23.82 -22.55
CA GLY A 68 -5.30 22.60 -22.04
C GLY A 68 -3.80 22.50 -22.33
N PRO A 69 -3.11 21.51 -21.74
CA PRO A 69 -1.66 21.34 -21.85
C PRO A 69 -1.16 20.91 -23.25
N GLY A 70 -2.05 20.50 -24.16
CA GLY A 70 -1.70 19.98 -25.49
C GLY A 70 -0.95 18.63 -25.41
N PHE A 71 -1.59 17.53 -25.79
CA PHE A 71 -0.96 16.20 -25.78
C PHE A 71 -0.39 15.83 -27.13
N SER A 72 0.81 15.27 -27.11
CA SER A 72 1.35 14.56 -28.27
C SER A 72 0.48 13.33 -28.56
N PRO A 73 0.10 13.09 -29.83
CA PRO A 73 -0.62 11.87 -30.21
C PRO A 73 0.18 10.62 -29.84
N SER A 74 -0.47 9.64 -29.23
CA SER A 74 0.13 8.32 -28.98
C SER A 74 -0.07 7.39 -30.17
N LYS A 75 0.95 6.56 -30.44
CA LYS A 75 0.85 5.48 -31.43
C LYS A 75 0.11 4.26 -30.87
N ASP A 76 0.19 4.05 -29.57
CA ASP A 76 -0.28 2.85 -28.89
C ASP A 76 -1.67 3.05 -28.28
N PHE A 77 -2.04 4.29 -27.94
CA PHE A 77 -3.29 4.61 -27.25
C PHE A 77 -4.13 5.62 -28.03
N GLN A 78 -5.26 5.14 -28.56
CA GLN A 78 -6.27 6.02 -29.14
C GLN A 78 -6.93 6.89 -28.06
N GLN A 79 -7.31 8.12 -28.40
CA GLN A 79 -8.01 9.03 -27.48
C GLN A 79 -9.26 8.40 -26.84
N ASP A 80 -10.08 7.69 -27.63
CA ASP A 80 -11.25 6.96 -27.12
C ASP A 80 -10.89 5.92 -26.04
N TYR A 81 -9.73 5.27 -26.16
CA TYR A 81 -9.25 4.35 -25.14
C TYR A 81 -8.90 5.10 -23.86
N VAL A 82 -8.18 6.21 -23.95
CA VAL A 82 -7.79 7.02 -22.78
C VAL A 82 -9.01 7.58 -22.04
N LEU A 83 -9.97 8.18 -22.77
CA LEU A 83 -11.21 8.68 -22.17
C LEU A 83 -12.06 7.55 -21.54
N ARG A 84 -12.02 6.34 -22.12
CA ARG A 84 -12.61 5.14 -21.49
C ARG A 84 -11.97 4.82 -20.16
N GLN A 85 -10.64 4.82 -20.13
CA GLN A 85 -9.88 4.52 -18.92
C GLN A 85 -10.19 5.55 -17.82
N VAL A 86 -10.29 6.83 -18.15
CA VAL A 86 -10.68 7.91 -17.23
C VAL A 86 -12.07 7.64 -16.63
N VAL A 87 -13.08 7.44 -17.48
CA VAL A 87 -14.46 7.16 -17.06
C VAL A 87 -14.54 5.89 -16.20
N ASN A 88 -13.86 4.83 -16.60
CA ASN A 88 -13.84 3.57 -15.86
C ASN A 88 -13.22 3.72 -14.47
N ARG A 89 -12.13 4.49 -14.32
CA ARG A 89 -11.51 4.74 -13.00
C ARG A 89 -12.47 5.44 -12.06
N LEU A 90 -13.06 6.54 -12.52
CA LEU A 90 -14.03 7.31 -11.74
C LEU A 90 -15.26 6.47 -11.38
N ALA A 91 -15.71 5.61 -12.30
CA ALA A 91 -16.81 4.67 -12.04
C ALA A 91 -16.46 3.65 -10.94
N ILE A 92 -15.23 3.12 -10.94
CA ILE A 92 -14.77 2.18 -9.90
C ILE A 92 -14.67 2.89 -8.55
N ASP A 93 -14.08 4.09 -8.49
CA ASP A 93 -14.05 4.90 -7.26
C ASP A 93 -15.46 5.09 -6.70
N LEU A 94 -16.41 5.45 -7.58
CA LEU A 94 -17.80 5.65 -7.22
C LEU A 94 -18.48 4.38 -6.69
N GLN A 95 -18.20 3.22 -7.30
CA GLN A 95 -18.70 1.92 -6.83
C GLN A 95 -18.14 1.56 -5.46
N VAL A 96 -16.86 1.86 -5.19
CA VAL A 96 -16.26 1.66 -3.86
C VAL A 96 -16.93 2.55 -2.82
N LEU A 97 -17.19 3.82 -3.14
CA LEU A 97 -17.90 4.75 -2.24
C LEU A 97 -19.35 4.31 -2.01
N GLU A 98 -20.06 3.89 -3.05
CA GLU A 98 -21.40 3.31 -2.92
C GLU A 98 -21.38 2.09 -1.99
N ARG A 99 -20.42 1.18 -2.17
CA ARG A 99 -20.26 0.01 -1.30
C ARG A 99 -20.00 0.40 0.16
N ILE A 100 -19.07 1.33 0.41
CA ILE A 100 -18.78 1.89 1.74
C ILE A 100 -20.06 2.40 2.43
N ILE A 101 -20.91 3.11 1.68
CA ILE A 101 -22.18 3.68 2.15
C ILE A 101 -23.19 2.57 2.45
N VAL A 102 -23.43 1.70 1.47
CA VAL A 102 -24.44 0.64 1.55
C VAL A 102 -24.12 -0.33 2.68
N GLU A 103 -22.87 -0.75 2.81
CA GLU A 103 -22.45 -1.66 3.87
C GLU A 103 -22.65 -1.02 5.25
N ARG A 104 -22.31 0.25 5.44
CA ARG A 104 -22.52 0.93 6.73
C ARG A 104 -23.99 1.18 7.07
N LEU A 105 -24.88 1.22 6.07
CA LEU A 105 -26.32 1.39 6.29
C LEU A 105 -27.05 0.07 6.52
N LEU A 106 -26.67 -0.96 5.77
CA LEU A 106 -27.50 -2.16 5.60
C LEU A 106 -26.85 -3.43 6.13
N THR A 107 -25.54 -3.45 6.39
CA THR A 107 -24.86 -4.69 6.75
C THR A 107 -24.95 -5.00 8.24
N PRO A 108 -25.39 -6.22 8.64
CA PRO A 108 -25.34 -6.63 10.04
C PRO A 108 -23.90 -6.84 10.53
N GLN A 109 -22.91 -6.84 9.65
CA GLN A 109 -21.49 -6.94 9.99
C GLN A 109 -20.80 -5.58 10.24
N TYR A 110 -21.58 -4.53 10.50
CA TYR A 110 -21.11 -3.17 10.75
C TYR A 110 -19.97 -3.08 11.78
N ASP A 111 -20.05 -3.84 12.88
CA ASP A 111 -19.01 -3.85 13.92
C ASP A 111 -17.64 -4.28 13.40
N THR A 112 -17.61 -5.17 12.39
CA THR A 112 -16.34 -5.60 11.77
C THR A 112 -15.71 -4.46 10.99
N LEU A 113 -16.50 -3.66 10.26
CA LEU A 113 -16.00 -2.48 9.56
C LEU A 113 -15.47 -1.42 10.54
N LEU A 114 -16.14 -1.20 11.68
CA LEU A 114 -15.64 -0.25 12.68
C LEU A 114 -14.31 -0.68 13.31
N ARG A 115 -14.15 -1.97 13.58
CA ARG A 115 -12.88 -2.53 14.05
C ARG A 115 -11.80 -2.39 12.99
N ALA A 116 -12.12 -2.72 11.74
CA ALA A 116 -11.18 -2.60 10.63
C ALA A 116 -10.78 -1.14 10.37
N ASP A 117 -11.71 -0.19 10.43
CA ASP A 117 -11.43 1.26 10.36
C ASP A 117 -10.45 1.69 11.45
N SER A 118 -10.66 1.20 12.67
CA SER A 118 -9.81 1.48 13.82
C SER A 118 -8.41 0.90 13.61
N LEU A 119 -8.29 -0.35 13.15
CA LEU A 119 -7.00 -0.98 12.85
C LEU A 119 -6.25 -0.26 11.72
N ALA A 120 -6.96 0.12 10.65
CA ALA A 120 -6.38 0.85 9.54
C ALA A 120 -5.88 2.24 9.96
N TYR A 121 -6.63 2.94 10.81
CA TYR A 121 -6.20 4.21 11.37
C TYR A 121 -4.98 4.07 12.30
N GLU A 122 -4.97 3.08 13.18
CA GLU A 122 -3.79 2.77 14.00
C GLU A 122 -2.57 2.48 13.14
N ALA A 123 -2.73 1.68 12.09
CA ALA A 123 -1.66 1.34 11.16
C ALA A 123 -1.09 2.55 10.41
N LEU A 124 -1.81 3.67 10.29
CA LEU A 124 -1.28 4.93 9.73
C LEU A 124 -0.43 5.73 10.73
N LYS A 125 -0.66 5.58 12.05
CA LYS A 125 -0.03 6.43 13.07
C LYS A 125 1.50 6.45 13.01
N PRO A 126 2.21 5.32 12.82
CA PRO A 126 3.67 5.33 12.71
C PRO A 126 4.15 6.27 11.60
N ALA A 127 3.58 6.17 10.39
CA ALA A 127 3.93 7.04 9.28
C ALA A 127 3.57 8.52 9.53
N LYS A 128 2.45 8.80 10.21
CA LYS A 128 2.06 10.17 10.60
C LYS A 128 3.04 10.79 11.59
N GLN A 129 3.39 10.04 12.64
CA GLN A 129 4.34 10.48 13.67
C GLN A 129 5.73 10.79 13.10
N MET A 130 6.12 10.08 12.04
CA MET A 130 7.37 10.33 11.32
C MET A 130 7.28 11.45 10.28
N GLY A 131 6.11 12.08 10.11
CA GLY A 131 5.87 13.07 9.08
C GLY A 131 5.99 12.52 7.66
N LEU A 132 5.89 11.19 7.48
CA LEU A 132 5.90 10.57 6.16
C LEU A 132 4.60 10.87 5.42
N ILE A 133 3.49 10.88 6.13
CA ILE A 133 2.18 11.25 5.58
C ILE A 133 1.59 12.38 6.43
N ASP A 134 0.67 13.12 5.82
CA ASP A 134 0.09 14.31 6.45
C ASP A 134 -0.72 13.93 7.71
N ASP A 135 -0.69 14.78 8.74
CA ASP A 135 -1.33 14.53 10.05
C ASP A 135 -2.86 14.41 9.99
N ASP A 136 -3.48 14.91 8.93
CA ASP A 136 -4.92 14.82 8.66
C ASP A 136 -5.29 13.57 7.84
N THR A 137 -4.31 12.74 7.47
CA THR A 137 -4.54 11.46 6.77
C THR A 137 -5.37 10.50 7.65
N THR A 138 -6.34 9.84 7.03
CA THR A 138 -7.21 8.85 7.69
C THR A 138 -7.41 7.59 6.82
N ALA A 139 -8.14 6.60 7.32
CA ALA A 139 -8.44 5.37 6.59
C ALA A 139 -9.93 5.02 6.70
N ILE A 140 -10.49 4.36 5.69
CA ILE A 140 -11.83 3.77 5.75
C ILE A 140 -11.83 2.43 5.03
N THR A 141 -12.53 1.47 5.61
CA THR A 141 -12.58 0.09 5.17
C THR A 141 -13.93 -0.26 4.53
N TYR A 142 -13.93 -1.27 3.68
CA TYR A 142 -15.12 -1.85 3.06
C TYR A 142 -14.89 -3.33 2.78
N PHE A 143 -15.96 -4.12 2.62
CA PHE A 143 -15.78 -5.52 2.26
C PHE A 143 -15.42 -5.67 0.78
N GLU A 144 -14.41 -6.48 0.52
CA GLU A 144 -13.95 -6.86 -0.81
C GLU A 144 -13.69 -8.37 -0.86
N LYS A 145 -13.40 -8.89 -2.06
CA LYS A 145 -13.05 -10.30 -2.26
C LYS A 145 -11.80 -10.70 -1.46
N THR A 146 -10.80 -9.85 -1.41
CA THR A 146 -9.52 -10.05 -0.71
C THR A 146 -9.10 -8.75 -0.03
N ALA A 147 -8.10 -8.82 0.86
CA ALA A 147 -7.43 -7.61 1.31
C ALA A 147 -6.85 -6.89 0.09
N ASN A 148 -7.07 -5.58 0.01
CA ASN A 148 -6.44 -4.71 -0.97
C ASN A 148 -6.46 -3.26 -0.48
N ILE A 149 -5.67 -2.43 -1.13
CA ILE A 149 -5.78 -0.98 -1.00
C ILE A 149 -6.13 -0.32 -2.33
N ARG A 150 -6.97 0.70 -2.23
CA ARG A 150 -7.18 1.65 -3.29
C ARG A 150 -6.61 3.00 -2.88
N VAL A 151 -5.47 3.34 -3.47
CA VAL A 151 -4.91 4.68 -3.34
C VAL A 151 -5.61 5.61 -4.33
N ILE A 152 -6.12 6.73 -3.82
CA ILE A 152 -6.90 7.71 -4.57
C ILE A 152 -6.17 9.05 -4.63
N PRO A 153 -6.21 9.78 -5.75
CA PRO A 153 -5.46 11.03 -5.90
C PRO A 153 -6.17 12.26 -5.33
N TYR A 154 -7.45 12.12 -4.96
CA TYR A 154 -8.32 13.26 -4.63
C TYR A 154 -8.62 13.41 -3.13
N ALA A 155 -8.16 12.49 -2.27
CA ALA A 155 -8.30 12.65 -0.83
C ALA A 155 -7.17 11.96 -0.07
N ARG A 156 -6.84 12.49 1.11
CA ARG A 156 -5.88 11.88 2.06
C ARG A 156 -6.54 10.77 2.88
N VAL A 157 -7.11 9.80 2.17
CA VAL A 157 -7.85 8.69 2.77
C VAL A 157 -7.38 7.38 2.17
N ALA A 158 -6.85 6.49 3.00
CA ALA A 158 -6.57 5.10 2.62
C ALA A 158 -7.89 4.33 2.54
N LEU A 159 -8.28 3.90 1.33
CA LEU A 159 -9.45 3.03 1.13
C LEU A 159 -8.98 1.57 1.17
N VAL A 160 -9.32 0.83 2.22
CA VAL A 160 -8.80 -0.53 2.43
C VAL A 160 -9.94 -1.55 2.29
N GLY A 161 -9.87 -2.40 1.27
CA GLY A 161 -10.75 -3.55 1.16
C GLY A 161 -10.33 -4.64 2.15
N ILE A 162 -11.30 -5.24 2.84
CA ILE A 162 -11.10 -6.38 3.74
C ILE A 162 -11.95 -7.56 3.26
N PRO A 163 -11.48 -8.80 3.38
CA PRO A 163 -12.27 -9.95 2.94
C PRO A 163 -13.52 -10.12 3.80
N MET A 164 -14.64 -10.52 3.21
CA MET A 164 -15.89 -10.80 3.95
C MET A 164 -15.71 -11.89 5.03
N SER A 165 -14.73 -12.79 4.85
CA SER A 165 -14.35 -13.81 5.84
C SER A 165 -13.90 -13.20 7.17
N SER A 166 -13.40 -11.95 7.20
CA SER A 166 -13.01 -11.23 8.42
C SER A 166 -14.14 -11.11 9.46
N THR A 167 -15.39 -11.22 9.02
CA THR A 167 -16.58 -11.22 9.88
C THR A 167 -16.68 -12.46 10.78
N LYS A 168 -15.99 -13.55 10.40
CA LYS A 168 -15.90 -14.81 11.12
C LYS A 168 -14.47 -15.18 11.49
N HIS A 169 -13.49 -14.67 10.76
CA HIS A 169 -12.06 -14.90 10.92
C HIS A 169 -11.33 -13.56 11.09
N PRO A 170 -11.37 -12.94 12.29
CA PRO A 170 -10.75 -11.64 12.54
C PRO A 170 -9.27 -11.56 12.17
N GLN A 171 -8.56 -12.70 12.14
CA GLN A 171 -7.16 -12.80 11.70
C GLN A 171 -6.95 -12.25 10.29
N ASP A 172 -7.96 -12.29 9.41
CA ASP A 172 -7.89 -11.71 8.07
C ASP A 172 -7.67 -10.18 8.10
N LEU A 173 -8.01 -9.52 9.22
CA LEU A 173 -7.74 -8.09 9.42
C LEU A 173 -6.25 -7.80 9.63
N LEU A 174 -5.41 -8.81 9.87
CA LEU A 174 -3.95 -8.65 10.03
C LEU A 174 -3.24 -8.33 8.71
N ALA A 175 -3.94 -8.41 7.57
CA ALA A 175 -3.44 -7.89 6.29
C ALA A 175 -3.49 -6.35 6.20
N ILE A 176 -4.35 -5.68 7.00
CA ILE A 176 -4.53 -4.22 6.93
C ILE A 176 -3.21 -3.44 7.05
N PRO A 177 -2.26 -3.76 7.95
CA PRO A 177 -0.99 -3.05 8.03
C PRO A 177 -0.14 -3.14 6.75
N HIS A 178 -0.20 -4.27 6.04
CA HIS A 178 0.47 -4.43 4.74
C HIS A 178 -0.18 -3.50 3.69
N GLU A 179 -1.52 -3.49 3.62
CA GLU A 179 -2.28 -2.58 2.75
C GLU A 179 -1.98 -1.09 3.03
N ILE A 180 -1.87 -0.71 4.31
CA ILE A 180 -1.45 0.64 4.68
C ILE A 180 0.00 0.92 4.28
N GLY A 181 0.86 -0.10 4.25
CA GLY A 181 2.22 0.00 3.70
C GLY A 181 2.22 0.48 2.25
N HIS A 182 1.35 -0.04 1.40
CA HIS A 182 1.14 0.47 0.04
C HIS A 182 0.71 1.94 0.02
N TYR A 183 -0.22 2.34 0.89
CA TYR A 183 -0.62 3.75 0.99
C TYR A 183 0.58 4.65 1.26
N VAL A 184 1.40 4.27 2.24
CA VAL A 184 2.57 5.03 2.69
C VAL A 184 3.66 5.03 1.62
N TYR A 185 3.84 3.93 0.88
CA TYR A 185 4.77 3.88 -0.26
C TYR A 185 4.44 4.96 -1.31
N TRP A 186 3.15 5.07 -1.65
CA TRP A 186 2.69 5.99 -2.70
C TRP A 186 2.56 7.43 -2.24
N ASN A 187 2.00 7.66 -1.05
CA ASN A 187 1.70 9.00 -0.54
C ASN A 187 2.76 9.56 0.42
N GLY A 188 3.69 8.72 0.84
CA GLY A 188 4.77 9.09 1.75
C GLY A 188 5.68 10.14 1.12
N LYS A 189 6.06 11.14 1.92
CA LYS A 189 6.98 12.22 1.57
C LYS A 189 8.01 12.35 2.67
N PHE A 190 9.26 12.58 2.30
CA PHE A 190 10.27 12.94 3.28
C PHE A 190 10.22 14.45 3.55
N PRO A 191 10.22 14.87 4.84
CA PRO A 191 10.37 16.27 5.18
C PRO A 191 11.62 16.88 4.50
N SER A 192 11.46 18.04 3.88
CA SER A 192 12.56 18.75 3.21
C SER A 192 13.68 19.03 4.21
N GLY A 193 14.90 18.54 3.93
CA GLY A 193 16.10 18.78 4.74
C GLY A 193 16.61 17.58 5.56
N GLU A 194 15.86 16.48 5.66
CA GLU A 194 16.30 15.28 6.42
C GLU A 194 16.79 14.12 5.54
N VAL A 195 16.58 14.18 4.22
CA VAL A 195 17.20 13.23 3.30
C VAL A 195 18.70 13.52 3.26
N ARG A 196 19.53 12.63 3.87
CA ARG A 196 20.99 12.76 3.98
C ARG A 196 21.74 12.92 2.65
N PHE A 197 21.05 12.86 1.52
CA PHE A 197 21.60 13.06 0.17
C PHE A 197 21.34 14.46 -0.40
N VAL A 198 20.65 15.35 0.32
CA VAL A 198 20.35 16.71 -0.12
C VAL A 198 21.01 17.72 0.84
N PRO A 199 21.84 18.65 0.35
CA PRO A 199 22.44 19.68 1.19
C PRO A 199 21.38 20.48 1.97
N PRO A 200 21.60 20.77 3.26
CA PRO A 200 20.76 21.73 3.99
C PRO A 200 20.76 23.05 3.22
N ASN A 201 19.59 23.63 2.94
CA ASN A 201 19.33 24.81 2.09
C ASN A 201 19.09 24.58 0.60
N SER A 202 18.96 23.33 0.14
CA SER A 202 18.48 23.07 -1.21
C SER A 202 16.95 23.25 -1.26
N ALA A 203 16.45 24.07 -2.18
CA ALA A 203 15.00 24.22 -2.46
C ALA A 203 14.40 22.98 -3.15
N VAL A 204 14.86 21.78 -2.75
CA VAL A 204 14.43 20.52 -3.34
C VAL A 204 13.08 20.17 -2.73
N PRO A 205 12.04 19.97 -3.57
CA PRO A 205 10.72 19.59 -3.08
C PRO A 205 10.80 18.28 -2.29
N PRO A 206 9.89 18.05 -1.33
CA PRO A 206 9.79 16.79 -0.60
C PRO A 206 9.86 15.60 -1.56
N GLN A 207 10.82 14.71 -1.36
CA GLN A 207 10.95 13.50 -2.18
C GLN A 207 9.89 12.48 -1.73
N ARG A 208 9.19 11.88 -2.69
CA ARG A 208 8.24 10.80 -2.41
C ARG A 208 8.98 9.52 -2.06
N VAL A 209 8.38 8.70 -1.19
CA VAL A 209 8.94 7.41 -0.76
C VAL A 209 9.21 6.50 -1.96
N HIS A 210 8.21 6.25 -2.80
CA HIS A 210 8.39 5.40 -3.99
C HIS A 210 9.51 5.90 -4.91
N LYS A 211 9.62 7.22 -5.11
CA LYS A 211 10.63 7.83 -6.00
C LYS A 211 12.04 7.71 -5.43
N LEU A 212 12.21 7.91 -4.12
CA LEU A 212 13.51 7.67 -3.48
C LEU A 212 13.93 6.21 -3.66
N LEU A 213 12.97 5.29 -3.47
CA LEU A 213 13.23 3.88 -3.69
C LEU A 213 13.51 3.60 -5.18
N ASP A 214 12.87 4.28 -6.13
CA ASP A 214 13.16 4.18 -7.58
C ASP A 214 14.56 4.67 -7.95
N ASP A 215 15.01 5.76 -7.34
CA ASP A 215 16.37 6.26 -7.58
C ASP A 215 17.42 5.33 -6.94
N TYR A 216 17.11 4.77 -5.76
CA TYR A 216 17.89 3.68 -5.17
C TYR A 216 17.93 2.44 -6.11
N LYS A 217 16.81 2.11 -6.74
CA LYS A 217 16.64 1.02 -7.72
C LYS A 217 17.44 1.22 -9.01
N ALA A 218 17.76 2.45 -9.43
CA ALA A 218 18.50 2.70 -10.69
C ALA A 218 19.86 1.98 -10.76
N LYS A 219 20.40 1.54 -9.61
CA LYS A 219 21.68 0.83 -9.47
C LYS A 219 21.53 -0.67 -9.19
N LYS A 220 20.32 -1.20 -9.08
CA LYS A 220 20.02 -2.60 -8.69
C LYS A 220 19.34 -3.38 -9.83
N SER A 221 19.16 -4.69 -9.61
CA SER A 221 18.58 -5.64 -10.58
C SER A 221 17.12 -5.32 -10.93
N VAL A 222 16.69 -5.72 -12.14
CA VAL A 222 15.35 -5.39 -12.68
C VAL A 222 14.23 -6.01 -11.83
N TRP A 223 14.37 -7.24 -11.36
CA TRP A 223 13.34 -7.91 -10.56
C TRP A 223 13.06 -7.19 -9.24
N LEU A 224 14.10 -6.63 -8.59
CA LEU A 224 13.92 -5.91 -7.35
C LEU A 224 13.03 -4.67 -7.58
N LYS A 225 13.04 -4.12 -8.80
CA LYS A 225 12.19 -2.97 -9.13
C LYS A 225 10.71 -3.30 -9.10
N ASN A 226 10.37 -4.51 -9.54
CA ASN A 226 8.99 -4.98 -9.59
C ASN A 226 8.47 -5.25 -8.18
N TRP A 227 9.29 -5.85 -7.31
CA TRP A 227 8.85 -6.29 -5.99
C TRP A 227 8.98 -5.23 -4.89
N ILE A 228 9.67 -4.13 -5.11
CA ILE A 228 10.02 -3.17 -4.05
C ILE A 228 8.81 -2.56 -3.33
N GLU A 229 7.68 -2.37 -4.02
CA GLU A 229 6.46 -1.88 -3.41
C GLU A 229 5.95 -2.91 -2.41
N GLU A 230 5.83 -4.17 -2.83
CA GLU A 230 5.45 -5.30 -1.98
C GLU A 230 6.44 -5.52 -0.83
N ILE A 231 7.76 -5.43 -1.08
CA ILE A 231 8.78 -5.51 -0.04
C ILE A 231 8.60 -4.36 0.97
N PHE A 232 8.32 -3.15 0.49
CA PHE A 232 8.06 -2.01 1.37
C PHE A 232 6.79 -2.25 2.21
N ALA A 233 5.71 -2.72 1.59
CA ALA A 233 4.46 -3.03 2.26
C ALA A 233 4.62 -4.17 3.29
N ASP A 234 5.42 -5.20 2.98
CA ASP A 234 5.80 -6.27 3.90
C ASP A 234 6.63 -5.76 5.08
N VAL A 235 7.63 -4.91 4.82
CA VAL A 235 8.46 -4.31 5.87
C VAL A 235 7.60 -3.43 6.78
N TYR A 236 6.81 -2.53 6.20
CA TYR A 236 5.89 -1.66 6.95
C TYR A 236 4.89 -2.49 7.74
N GLY A 237 4.20 -3.42 7.08
CA GLY A 237 3.19 -4.29 7.67
C GLY A 237 3.73 -5.10 8.84
N ALA A 238 4.89 -5.75 8.69
CA ALA A 238 5.53 -6.52 9.77
C ALA A 238 6.07 -5.62 10.90
N LEU A 239 6.57 -4.41 10.59
CA LEU A 239 6.99 -3.45 11.61
C LEU A 239 5.80 -3.00 12.46
N VAL A 240 4.65 -2.73 11.85
CA VAL A 240 3.45 -2.27 12.55
C VAL A 240 2.78 -3.41 13.32
N SER A 241 2.51 -4.52 12.65
CA SER A 241 1.75 -5.67 13.20
C SER A 241 2.57 -6.61 14.09
N GLY A 242 3.90 -6.54 14.03
CA GLY A 242 4.80 -7.37 14.83
C GLY A 242 4.79 -8.84 14.41
N ALA A 243 5.21 -9.72 15.32
CA ALA A 243 5.39 -11.15 15.03
C ALA A 243 4.09 -11.85 14.62
N ILE A 244 2.93 -11.35 15.09
CA ILE A 244 1.62 -11.96 14.82
C ILE A 244 1.17 -11.67 13.39
N GLY A 245 1.29 -10.42 12.91
CA GLY A 245 0.99 -10.14 11.50
C GLY A 245 2.02 -10.77 10.56
N ALA A 246 3.31 -10.77 10.92
CA ALA A 246 4.34 -11.52 10.19
C ALA A 246 3.98 -13.02 10.04
N ARG A 247 3.48 -13.66 11.10
CA ARG A 247 3.02 -15.05 11.05
C ARG A 247 1.80 -15.22 10.15
N SER A 248 0.82 -14.33 10.27
CA SER A 248 -0.41 -14.35 9.46
C SER A 248 -0.11 -14.24 7.98
N LEU A 249 0.82 -13.36 7.60
CA LEU A 249 1.28 -13.25 6.21
C LEU A 249 1.95 -14.55 5.75
N GLN A 250 2.81 -15.17 6.58
CA GLN A 250 3.35 -16.50 6.25
C GLN A 250 2.29 -17.61 6.14
N ASP A 251 1.16 -17.52 6.85
CA ASP A 251 0.04 -18.45 6.67
C ASP A 251 -0.54 -18.32 5.25
N VAL A 252 -0.80 -17.09 4.80
CA VAL A 252 -1.29 -16.82 3.43
C VAL A 252 -0.31 -17.36 2.38
N GLU A 253 0.99 -17.09 2.53
CA GLU A 253 2.03 -17.59 1.61
C GLU A 253 2.10 -19.13 1.56
N SER A 254 1.71 -19.82 2.64
CA SER A 254 1.74 -21.30 2.72
C SER A 254 0.58 -22.00 1.99
N GLU A 255 -0.41 -21.22 1.55
CA GLU A 255 -1.56 -21.67 0.77
C GLU A 255 -1.28 -21.66 -0.74
N ALA A 256 -0.15 -21.09 -1.16
CA ALA A 256 0.27 -21.05 -2.55
C ALA A 256 0.37 -22.45 -3.16
N SER A 257 -0.02 -22.60 -4.43
CA SER A 257 0.28 -23.83 -5.18
C SER A 257 1.79 -24.01 -5.36
N ASN A 258 2.26 -25.23 -5.63
CA ASN A 258 3.69 -25.49 -5.89
C ASN A 258 4.27 -24.56 -6.98
N THR A 259 3.47 -24.21 -7.97
CA THR A 259 3.86 -23.28 -9.04
C THR A 259 3.99 -21.85 -8.52
N GLN A 260 2.94 -21.33 -7.86
CA GLN A 260 2.96 -19.98 -7.29
C GLN A 260 4.03 -19.80 -6.22
N PHE A 261 4.38 -20.86 -5.50
CA PHE A 261 5.39 -20.83 -4.45
C PHE A 261 6.78 -20.42 -4.94
N ILE A 262 7.08 -20.66 -6.24
CA ILE A 262 8.42 -20.46 -6.81
C ILE A 262 8.46 -19.54 -8.03
N GLU A 263 7.34 -19.35 -8.72
CA GLU A 263 7.29 -18.54 -9.93
C GLU A 263 7.09 -17.07 -9.56
N ASP A 264 7.87 -16.21 -10.21
CA ASP A 264 7.71 -14.76 -10.17
C ASP A 264 6.46 -14.38 -10.99
N ASP A 265 5.49 -13.76 -10.32
CA ASP A 265 4.30 -13.21 -10.98
C ASP A 265 4.51 -11.78 -11.47
N PHE A 266 5.72 -11.25 -11.29
CA PHE A 266 6.17 -9.89 -11.61
C PHE A 266 5.61 -8.80 -10.71
N GLU A 267 4.88 -9.16 -9.66
CA GLU A 267 4.24 -8.22 -8.74
C GLU A 267 4.78 -8.45 -7.33
N HIS A 268 4.87 -9.72 -6.89
CA HIS A 268 5.18 -10.11 -5.53
C HIS A 268 6.51 -10.88 -5.42
N PRO A 269 7.29 -10.69 -4.34
CA PRO A 269 8.30 -11.65 -3.96
C PRO A 269 7.69 -13.04 -3.85
N THR A 270 8.38 -14.05 -4.38
CA THR A 270 7.82 -15.40 -4.35
C THR A 270 7.60 -15.87 -2.91
N PRO A 271 6.55 -16.68 -2.65
CA PRO A 271 6.27 -17.22 -1.32
C PRO A 271 7.48 -17.93 -0.70
N LEU A 272 8.39 -18.49 -1.50
CA LEU A 272 9.67 -19.10 -1.08
C LEU A 272 10.66 -18.15 -0.40
N ILE A 273 10.65 -16.87 -0.71
CA ILE A 273 11.64 -15.91 -0.16
C ILE A 273 10.98 -14.82 0.67
N ARG A 274 9.72 -14.49 0.40
CA ARG A 274 8.96 -13.45 1.11
C ARG A 274 9.03 -13.58 2.65
N PRO A 275 8.94 -14.78 3.25
CA PRO A 275 9.06 -14.96 4.70
C PRO A 275 10.39 -14.51 5.32
N LEU A 276 11.46 -14.44 4.53
CA LEU A 276 12.75 -13.93 4.99
C LEU A 276 12.69 -12.43 5.29
N ILE A 277 11.85 -11.67 4.57
CA ILE A 277 11.57 -10.25 4.86
C ILE A 277 11.00 -10.14 6.26
N TYR A 278 9.95 -10.90 6.57
CA TYR A 278 9.30 -10.86 7.89
C TYR A 278 10.27 -11.26 9.00
N ASN A 279 11.01 -12.35 8.83
CA ASN A 279 12.00 -12.79 9.80
C ASN A 279 13.04 -11.70 10.08
N ARG A 280 13.50 -11.01 9.02
CA ARG A 280 14.48 -9.92 9.13
C ARG A 280 13.92 -8.70 9.86
N VAL A 281 12.68 -8.32 9.55
CA VAL A 281 12.00 -7.18 10.19
C VAL A 281 11.76 -7.44 11.67
N ILE A 282 11.31 -8.64 12.03
CA ILE A 282 11.11 -9.04 13.42
C ILE A 282 12.45 -9.07 14.17
N GLN A 283 13.53 -9.58 13.56
CA GLN A 283 14.87 -9.47 14.14
C GLN A 283 15.24 -8.01 14.44
N TYR A 284 15.04 -7.11 13.48
CA TYR A 284 15.35 -5.69 13.66
C TYR A 284 14.52 -5.02 14.77
N ARG A 285 13.22 -5.33 14.84
CA ARG A 285 12.28 -4.76 15.83
C ARG A 285 12.68 -5.15 17.26
N TYR A 286 13.00 -6.42 17.50
CA TYR A 286 13.16 -6.94 18.85
C TYR A 286 14.61 -7.10 19.33
N TRP A 287 15.61 -6.93 18.47
CA TRP A 287 17.02 -7.05 18.87
C TRP A 287 17.64 -5.69 19.20
N ASP A 288 18.42 -5.61 20.28
CA ASP A 288 19.08 -4.36 20.74
C ASP A 288 20.37 -4.04 19.94
N ALA A 289 21.03 -5.04 19.36
CA ALA A 289 22.21 -4.86 18.52
C ALA A 289 21.83 -4.80 17.03
N PRO A 290 22.65 -4.20 16.14
CA PRO A 290 22.53 -4.52 14.72
C PRO A 290 22.76 -6.03 14.54
N PRO A 291 21.95 -6.71 13.72
CA PRO A 291 22.15 -8.13 13.47
C PRO A 291 23.56 -8.38 12.91
N PRO A 292 24.20 -9.51 13.24
CA PRO A 292 25.47 -9.88 12.63
C PRO A 292 25.30 -9.95 11.11
N ASN A 293 26.28 -9.47 10.35
CA ASN A 293 26.29 -9.55 8.89
C ASN A 293 26.05 -11.01 8.46
N ASP A 294 25.01 -11.24 7.64
CA ASP A 294 24.60 -12.36 6.75
C ASP A 294 25.17 -13.78 6.82
N ASP A 295 25.98 -14.16 7.80
CA ASP A 295 26.37 -15.55 7.98
C ASP A 295 25.17 -16.34 8.52
N ASP A 296 24.70 -17.32 7.75
CA ASP A 296 23.71 -18.31 8.19
C ASP A 296 24.12 -18.97 9.53
N ALA A 297 25.43 -19.00 9.85
CA ALA A 297 25.97 -19.42 11.14
C ALA A 297 25.63 -18.48 12.31
N ALA A 298 25.55 -17.18 12.07
CA ALA A 298 25.15 -16.20 13.07
C ALA A 298 23.64 -16.28 13.34
N LEU A 299 22.82 -16.48 12.30
CA LEU A 299 21.39 -16.77 12.48
C LEU A 299 21.17 -18.07 13.25
N ALA A 300 21.92 -19.14 12.91
CA ALA A 300 21.86 -20.42 13.63
C ALA A 300 22.29 -20.29 15.10
N ALA A 301 23.38 -19.55 15.39
CA ALA A 301 23.82 -19.27 16.75
C ALA A 301 22.82 -18.41 17.53
N LEU A 302 22.09 -17.53 16.86
CA LEU A 302 21.07 -16.65 17.43
C LEU A 302 19.78 -17.41 17.74
N LEU A 303 19.36 -18.33 16.85
CA LEU A 303 18.27 -19.28 17.11
C LEU A 303 18.59 -20.27 18.24
N ALA A 304 19.87 -20.55 18.48
CA ALA A 304 20.33 -21.42 19.56
C ALA A 304 20.40 -20.72 20.93
N ASN A 305 20.34 -19.38 20.99
CA ASN A 305 20.42 -18.63 22.24
C ASN A 305 19.01 -18.26 22.75
N GLU A 306 18.47 -19.07 23.66
CA GLU A 306 17.07 -19.00 24.13
C GLU A 306 16.73 -17.77 25.00
N THR A 307 17.69 -16.89 25.30
CA THR A 307 17.56 -15.90 26.38
C THR A 307 16.96 -14.53 26.00
N LYS A 308 16.78 -14.22 24.71
CA LYS A 308 16.08 -13.00 24.18
C LYS A 308 15.65 -13.25 22.73
N PRO A 309 14.74 -12.45 22.13
CA PRO A 309 13.42 -12.82 21.57
C PRO A 309 13.40 -13.99 20.53
N ALA A 310 14.20 -15.03 20.77
CA ALA A 310 14.34 -16.23 19.98
C ALA A 310 13.05 -17.04 19.80
N PRO A 311 12.08 -17.09 20.75
CA PRO A 311 10.90 -17.94 20.58
C PRO A 311 10.08 -17.59 19.34
N HIS A 312 9.91 -16.30 19.05
CA HIS A 312 9.13 -15.83 17.90
C HIS A 312 9.80 -16.12 16.58
N LEU A 313 11.07 -15.73 16.48
CA LEU A 313 11.85 -15.97 15.29
C LEU A 313 12.02 -17.47 15.03
N LYS A 314 12.22 -18.27 16.08
CA LYS A 314 12.26 -19.73 16.01
C LYS A 314 10.93 -20.30 15.54
N ALA A 315 9.79 -19.82 16.04
CA ALA A 315 8.47 -20.26 15.60
C ALA A 315 8.20 -19.90 14.13
N LEU A 316 8.48 -18.66 13.71
CA LEU A 316 8.37 -18.22 12.32
C LEU A 316 9.29 -19.03 11.40
N THR A 317 10.56 -19.21 11.78
CA THR A 317 11.54 -19.96 10.99
C THR A 317 11.20 -21.45 10.91
N THR A 318 10.74 -22.05 12.01
CA THR A 318 10.35 -23.48 12.05
C THR A 318 9.12 -23.72 11.17
N LYS A 319 8.11 -22.86 11.29
CA LYS A 319 6.92 -22.92 10.43
C LYS A 319 7.31 -22.77 8.96
N TRP A 320 8.18 -21.80 8.67
CA TRP A 320 8.65 -21.56 7.33
C TRP A 320 9.37 -22.77 6.74
N GLN A 321 10.29 -23.38 7.50
CA GLN A 321 10.96 -24.60 7.08
C GLN A 321 9.98 -25.74 6.80
N ALA A 322 8.96 -25.92 7.65
CA ALA A 322 7.92 -26.92 7.42
C ALA A 322 7.11 -26.66 6.13
N THR A 323 6.85 -25.39 5.78
CA THR A 323 6.23 -25.03 4.50
C THR A 323 7.13 -25.39 3.32
N VAL A 324 8.43 -25.07 3.38
CA VAL A 324 9.39 -25.45 2.34
C VAL A 324 9.43 -26.97 2.16
N ASP A 325 9.48 -27.72 3.27
CA ASP A 325 9.51 -29.19 3.26
C ASP A 325 8.21 -29.78 2.65
N LYS A 326 7.04 -29.19 2.96
CA LYS A 326 5.72 -29.55 2.41
C LYS A 326 5.67 -29.45 0.89
N HIS A 327 6.34 -28.46 0.30
CA HIS A 327 6.38 -28.30 -1.15
C HIS A 327 7.37 -29.26 -1.85
N HIS A 328 8.11 -30.09 -1.11
CA HIS A 328 9.07 -31.08 -1.63
C HIS A 328 10.11 -30.51 -2.60
N MET A 329 10.46 -29.23 -2.45
CA MET A 329 11.33 -28.54 -3.41
C MET A 329 12.78 -28.53 -2.91
N GLY A 330 13.69 -29.08 -3.73
CA GLY A 330 15.11 -28.83 -3.55
C GLY A 330 15.43 -27.37 -3.91
N ILE A 331 15.73 -26.55 -2.90
CA ILE A 331 16.03 -25.10 -3.01
C ILE A 331 17.08 -24.79 -4.11
N ALA A 332 17.95 -25.75 -4.44
CA ALA A 332 19.09 -25.56 -5.33
C ALA A 332 18.77 -25.32 -6.82
N ALA A 333 17.52 -25.47 -7.28
CA ALA A 333 17.17 -25.38 -8.70
C ALA A 333 16.24 -24.21 -9.08
N LEU A 334 16.03 -23.23 -8.18
CA LEU A 334 15.18 -22.08 -8.51
C LEU A 334 15.91 -21.11 -9.44
N THR A 335 15.42 -21.05 -10.68
CA THR A 335 15.69 -19.95 -11.60
C THR A 335 14.51 -18.99 -11.54
N VAL A 336 14.68 -17.81 -10.94
CA VAL A 336 13.67 -16.75 -11.08
C VAL A 336 13.78 -16.20 -12.50
N ARG A 337 12.76 -16.45 -13.31
CA ARG A 337 12.71 -15.99 -14.70
C ARG A 337 12.28 -14.54 -14.76
N THR A 338 13.22 -13.64 -14.51
CA THR A 338 13.00 -12.20 -14.69
C THR A 338 12.89 -11.90 -16.20
N SER A 339 11.88 -11.12 -16.62
CA SER A 339 11.34 -11.10 -17.99
C SER A 339 12.30 -10.82 -19.15
N LYS A 340 11.97 -11.43 -20.32
CA LYS A 340 12.30 -11.22 -21.76
C LYS A 340 13.67 -10.70 -22.25
N ALA A 341 14.56 -10.16 -21.42
CA ALA A 341 15.88 -9.68 -21.84
C ALA A 341 17.00 -10.43 -21.12
N ARG A 342 17.39 -11.57 -21.73
CA ARG A 342 18.60 -12.37 -21.45
C ARG A 342 18.63 -13.04 -20.07
N ASN A 343 18.54 -14.37 -20.11
CA ASN A 343 18.98 -15.35 -19.11
C ASN A 343 20.13 -14.84 -18.21
N THR A 344 19.79 -14.15 -17.13
CA THR A 344 20.66 -14.14 -15.95
C THR A 344 19.95 -15.02 -14.97
N ASP A 345 20.29 -16.31 -15.00
CA ASP A 345 19.84 -17.26 -14.00
C ASP A 345 20.45 -16.82 -12.66
N LEU A 346 19.78 -15.91 -11.98
CA LEU A 346 20.14 -15.55 -10.62
C LEU A 346 19.80 -16.75 -9.76
N THR A 347 20.81 -17.26 -9.05
CA THR A 347 20.58 -18.30 -8.05
C THR A 347 19.71 -17.74 -6.95
N ILE A 348 18.89 -18.59 -6.33
CA ILE A 348 18.04 -18.19 -5.21
C ILE A 348 18.84 -17.53 -4.08
N ASN A 349 20.10 -17.93 -3.87
CA ASN A 349 20.98 -17.32 -2.88
C ASN A 349 21.34 -15.88 -3.23
N SER A 350 21.56 -15.57 -4.51
CA SER A 350 21.80 -14.20 -4.97
C SER A 350 20.58 -13.31 -4.79
N ILE A 351 19.39 -13.85 -5.05
CA ILE A 351 18.12 -13.15 -4.87
C ILE A 351 17.84 -12.92 -3.38
N LYS A 352 18.02 -13.95 -2.54
CA LYS A 352 17.95 -13.86 -1.07
C LYS A 352 18.85 -12.73 -0.56
N ALA A 353 20.13 -12.73 -0.93
CA ALA A 353 21.08 -11.72 -0.48
C ALA A 353 20.67 -10.31 -0.91
N GLN A 354 20.35 -10.11 -2.19
CA GLN A 354 19.93 -8.80 -2.71
C GLN A 354 18.62 -8.29 -2.09
N MET A 355 17.67 -9.20 -1.80
CA MET A 355 16.40 -8.86 -1.14
C MET A 355 16.64 -8.48 0.33
N LEU A 356 17.46 -9.24 1.05
CA LEU A 356 17.81 -8.91 2.44
C LEU A 356 18.59 -7.60 2.54
N ASP A 357 19.51 -7.33 1.60
CA ASP A 357 20.17 -6.03 1.45
C ASP A 357 19.15 -4.90 1.27
N ALA A 358 18.13 -5.09 0.44
CA ALA A 358 17.09 -4.09 0.22
C ALA A 358 16.24 -3.85 1.46
N VAL A 359 15.85 -4.91 2.18
CA VAL A 359 15.15 -4.81 3.47
C VAL A 359 16.00 -4.08 4.49
N ASP A 360 17.28 -4.41 4.57
CA ASP A 360 18.23 -3.76 5.46
C ASP A 360 18.38 -2.28 5.18
N ASP A 361 18.52 -1.92 3.90
CA ASP A 361 18.63 -0.52 3.49
C ASP A 361 17.34 0.24 3.84
N MET A 362 16.16 -0.35 3.61
CA MET A 362 14.90 0.23 4.08
C MET A 362 14.89 0.45 5.59
N LEU A 363 15.19 -0.59 6.37
CA LEU A 363 15.19 -0.53 7.84
C LEU A 363 16.21 0.48 8.39
N LYS A 364 17.33 0.65 7.70
CA LYS A 364 18.41 1.59 8.07
C LYS A 364 18.15 3.00 7.60
N LEU A 365 17.24 3.25 6.66
CA LEU A 365 16.89 4.60 6.21
C LEU A 365 16.35 5.39 7.40
N PRO A 366 17.12 6.36 7.94
CA PRO A 366 16.73 7.06 9.15
C PRO A 366 15.38 7.75 9.02
N GLN A 367 15.06 8.14 7.78
CA GLN A 367 13.85 8.85 7.40
C GLN A 367 12.63 7.92 7.24
N LEU A 368 12.82 6.60 7.06
CA LEU A 368 11.71 5.63 6.90
C LEU A 368 11.43 4.84 8.16
N PHE A 369 12.46 4.21 8.72
CA PHE A 369 12.32 3.25 9.82
C PHE A 369 13.42 3.43 10.89
N GLY A 370 14.06 4.60 10.89
CA GLY A 370 15.16 4.96 11.76
C GLY A 370 14.82 5.11 13.24
N GLY A 371 15.82 5.58 14.00
CA GLY A 371 15.89 5.50 15.46
C GLY A 371 14.64 5.92 16.23
N GLN A 372 13.85 6.89 15.76
CA GLN A 372 12.62 7.29 16.45
C GLN A 372 11.49 6.26 16.31
N LEU A 373 11.26 5.69 15.13
CA LEU A 373 10.29 4.62 14.96
C LEU A 373 10.74 3.36 15.68
N ARG A 374 12.02 2.99 15.53
CA ARG A 374 12.56 1.83 16.24
C ARG A 374 12.44 2.01 17.75
N GLN A 375 12.79 3.19 18.28
CA GLN A 375 12.67 3.52 19.70
C GLN A 375 11.20 3.47 20.13
N TRP A 376 10.29 4.04 19.35
CA TRP A 376 8.84 3.99 19.61
C TRP A 376 8.33 2.55 19.63
N LEU A 377 8.66 1.74 18.63
CA LEU A 377 8.30 0.32 18.54
C LEU A 377 8.91 -0.50 19.69
N GLN A 378 10.13 -0.17 20.13
CA GLN A 378 10.80 -0.81 21.25
C GLN A 378 10.20 -0.39 22.60
N ASP A 379 9.82 0.87 22.75
CA ASP A 379 9.13 1.36 23.94
C ASP A 379 7.72 0.78 24.02
N ASP A 380 7.06 0.58 22.89
CA ASP A 380 5.77 -0.09 22.77
C ASP A 380 5.88 -1.57 23.14
N ALA A 381 6.83 -2.30 22.54
CA ALA A 381 7.09 -3.71 22.86
C ALA A 381 7.52 -3.94 24.32
N ARG A 382 8.03 -2.91 25.00
CA ARG A 382 8.39 -2.96 26.43
C ARG A 382 7.27 -2.45 27.35
N GLY A 383 6.09 -2.15 26.81
CA GLY A 383 4.94 -1.62 27.56
C GLY A 383 5.17 -0.23 28.14
N LYS A 384 6.17 0.52 27.66
CA LYS A 384 6.53 1.87 28.12
C LYS A 384 5.71 2.96 27.44
N THR A 385 5.25 2.73 26.21
CA THR A 385 4.26 3.58 25.54
C THR A 385 2.92 2.87 25.52
N ALA A 386 1.98 3.33 26.35
CA ALA A 386 0.64 2.73 26.48
C ALA A 386 -0.29 3.04 25.27
N LYS A 387 0.19 2.99 24.02
CA LYS A 387 -0.55 3.60 22.89
C LYS A 387 -0.65 2.82 21.58
N TRP A 388 0.14 1.78 21.32
CA TRP A 388 -0.48 0.63 20.67
C TRP A 388 -1.26 -0.03 21.81
N PRO A 389 -2.59 -0.15 21.75
CA PRO A 389 -3.29 -0.76 22.86
C PRO A 389 -2.70 -2.17 23.02
N ALA A 390 -2.76 -2.70 24.24
CA ALA A 390 -2.37 -4.06 24.58
C ALA A 390 -3.23 -5.11 23.83
N LEU A 391 -3.19 -5.08 22.49
CA LEU A 391 -4.04 -5.77 21.53
C LEU A 391 -3.50 -7.13 21.13
N LEU A 392 -2.25 -7.35 21.44
CA LEU A 392 -1.61 -8.63 21.28
C LEU A 392 -1.05 -8.92 22.68
N PRO A 393 -1.43 -10.06 23.30
CA PRO A 393 -0.88 -10.46 24.59
C PRO A 393 0.64 -10.29 24.57
N ASN A 394 1.23 -9.99 25.72
CA ASN A 394 2.68 -10.11 25.86
C ASN A 394 3.08 -11.45 25.25
N ASP A 395 3.96 -11.34 24.27
CA ASP A 395 4.27 -12.22 23.16
C ASP A 395 4.70 -13.67 23.58
N SER A 396 4.72 -13.99 24.88
CA SER A 396 5.37 -15.19 25.42
C SER A 396 4.81 -16.55 25.03
N ASP A 397 3.64 -16.65 24.36
CA ASP A 397 3.12 -17.92 23.82
C ASP A 397 2.41 -17.71 22.46
N LEU A 398 3.13 -17.77 21.35
CA LEU A 398 2.57 -17.53 19.99
C LEU A 398 1.35 -18.39 19.60
N VAL A 399 1.15 -19.56 20.22
CA VAL A 399 -0.02 -20.43 19.98
C VAL A 399 -1.22 -19.98 20.83
N ASN A 400 -1.01 -19.69 22.12
CA ASN A 400 -2.05 -19.08 22.96
C ASN A 400 -2.38 -17.67 22.45
N ALA A 401 -1.39 -16.95 21.94
CA ALA A 401 -1.51 -15.63 21.34
C ALA A 401 -2.36 -15.65 20.08
N MET A 402 -2.45 -16.73 19.28
CA MET A 402 -3.37 -16.73 18.12
C MET A 402 -4.83 -16.83 18.53
N THR A 403 -5.15 -17.72 19.47
CA THR A 403 -6.50 -17.82 20.05
C THR A 403 -6.86 -16.55 20.81
N GLN A 404 -5.91 -16.03 21.61
CA GLN A 404 -6.06 -14.75 22.28
C GLN A 404 -6.08 -13.59 21.28
N THR A 405 -5.43 -13.66 20.12
CA THR A 405 -5.48 -12.63 19.07
C THR A 405 -6.85 -12.63 18.43
N GLU A 406 -7.45 -13.79 18.18
CA GLU A 406 -8.83 -13.85 17.69
C GLU A 406 -9.79 -13.22 18.71
N ASP A 407 -9.66 -13.58 19.99
CA ASP A 407 -10.47 -12.98 21.06
C ASP A 407 -10.16 -11.48 21.25
N THR A 408 -8.90 -11.07 21.10
CA THR A 408 -8.49 -9.67 21.26
C THR A 408 -8.91 -8.81 20.08
N LEU A 409 -8.85 -9.33 18.85
CA LEU A 409 -9.38 -8.67 17.66
C LEU A 409 -10.90 -8.58 17.72
N LYS A 410 -11.59 -9.61 18.22
CA LYS A 410 -13.03 -9.54 18.51
C LYS A 410 -13.35 -8.49 19.57
N ALA A 411 -12.53 -8.44 20.63
CA ALA A 411 -12.67 -7.51 21.74
C ALA A 411 -12.13 -6.10 21.46
N PHE A 412 -11.46 -5.88 20.32
CA PHE A 412 -10.91 -4.58 19.96
C PHE A 412 -12.06 -3.58 19.87
N PRO A 413 -12.12 -2.58 20.77
CA PRO A 413 -13.24 -1.67 20.76
C PRO A 413 -13.17 -0.85 19.48
N PRO A 414 -14.29 -0.69 18.76
CA PRO A 414 -14.35 0.32 17.71
C PRO A 414 -13.99 1.66 18.35
N GLN A 415 -12.93 2.29 17.84
CA GLN A 415 -12.57 3.62 18.30
C GLN A 415 -13.64 4.60 17.81
N ASN A 416 -13.98 5.58 18.66
CA ASN A 416 -14.80 6.69 18.20
C ASN A 416 -13.95 7.57 17.27
N LEU A 417 -13.96 7.22 15.99
CA LEU A 417 -13.36 7.98 14.90
C LEU A 417 -14.31 9.05 14.35
N GLU A 418 -15.44 9.33 15.01
CA GLU A 418 -16.42 10.36 14.60
C GLU A 418 -15.88 11.76 14.89
N ASN A 419 -15.03 11.93 15.90
CA ASN A 419 -14.42 13.21 16.26
C ASN A 419 -13.07 13.44 15.58
N LEU A 420 -12.71 12.62 14.58
CA LEU A 420 -11.45 12.80 13.88
C LEU A 420 -11.55 14.09 13.06
N VAL A 421 -10.80 15.12 13.42
CA VAL A 421 -10.75 16.36 12.65
C VAL A 421 -10.26 16.02 11.25
N LEU A 422 -11.18 16.03 10.29
CA LEU A 422 -10.84 15.86 8.89
C LEU A 422 -10.16 17.12 8.36
N PRO A 423 -9.36 17.00 7.29
CA PRO A 423 -8.88 18.16 6.57
C PRO A 423 -10.06 19.08 6.25
N THR A 424 -10.11 20.27 6.84
CA THR A 424 -11.10 21.30 6.49
C THR A 424 -10.69 22.07 5.25
N SER A 425 -9.39 22.05 4.93
CA SER A 425 -8.93 22.55 3.65
C SER A 425 -9.38 21.55 2.59
N ASN A 426 -10.21 22.03 1.66
CA ASN A 426 -10.19 21.60 0.27
C ASN A 426 -8.74 21.77 -0.22
N VAL A 427 -7.86 20.84 0.17
CA VAL A 427 -6.55 20.75 -0.44
C VAL A 427 -6.90 20.38 -1.85
N ASP A 428 -6.72 21.34 -2.75
CA ASP A 428 -6.86 21.11 -4.17
C ASP A 428 -5.72 20.16 -4.56
N LEU A 429 -5.94 18.87 -4.29
CA LEU A 429 -4.96 17.83 -4.54
C LEU A 429 -4.69 17.75 -6.04
N TRP A 430 -5.63 18.24 -6.87
CA TRP A 430 -5.40 18.53 -8.27
C TRP A 430 -4.20 19.44 -8.49
N ASP A 431 -4.09 20.56 -7.79
CA ASP A 431 -2.98 21.51 -7.98
C ASP A 431 -1.66 20.98 -7.43
N THR A 432 -1.73 20.25 -6.30
CA THR A 432 -0.56 19.53 -5.76
C THR A 432 -0.05 18.49 -6.74
N TRP A 433 -0.98 17.82 -7.42
CA TRP A 433 -0.70 16.76 -8.37
C TRP A 433 -0.29 17.34 -9.73
N LYS A 434 -0.92 18.40 -10.21
CA LYS A 434 -0.57 19.14 -11.43
C LYS A 434 0.84 19.73 -11.32
N GLY A 435 1.18 20.29 -10.16
CA GLY A 435 2.52 20.82 -9.87
C GLY A 435 3.63 19.77 -9.82
N GLN A 436 3.31 18.48 -9.85
CA GLN A 436 4.31 17.40 -9.95
C GLN A 436 4.73 17.12 -11.39
N TYR A 437 3.93 17.55 -12.37
CA TYR A 437 4.22 17.36 -13.78
C TYR A 437 4.68 18.68 -14.38
N ASP A 438 5.74 18.63 -15.17
CA ASP A 438 6.17 19.78 -15.95
C ASP A 438 5.24 19.97 -17.16
N LEU A 439 4.06 20.51 -16.88
CA LEU A 439 3.07 20.88 -17.91
C LEU A 439 3.41 22.21 -18.59
N SER A 440 4.61 22.77 -18.34
CA SER A 440 5.08 23.98 -19.00
C SER A 440 5.75 23.70 -20.35
N ALA A 441 6.06 22.43 -20.62
CA ALA A 441 6.53 21.97 -21.92
C ALA A 441 5.35 21.84 -22.90
N ASP A 442 5.37 22.61 -23.98
CA ASP A 442 4.44 22.45 -25.11
C ASP A 442 5.10 21.58 -26.20
N PRO A 443 4.55 20.41 -26.57
CA PRO A 443 3.42 19.67 -25.99
C PRO A 443 3.81 18.63 -24.91
N VAL A 444 2.87 18.26 -24.02
CA VAL A 444 3.04 17.16 -23.05
C VAL A 444 3.07 15.82 -23.77
N ASP A 445 4.15 15.06 -23.58
CA ASP A 445 4.36 13.79 -24.27
C ASP A 445 3.54 12.64 -23.67
N GLU A 446 3.53 11.51 -24.38
CA GLU A 446 2.84 10.28 -23.98
C GLU A 446 3.28 9.77 -22.61
N ALA A 447 4.58 9.82 -22.30
CA ALA A 447 5.09 9.34 -21.04
C ALA A 447 4.55 10.17 -19.87
N GLU A 448 4.48 11.49 -20.01
CA GLU A 448 3.99 12.39 -18.98
C GLU A 448 2.48 12.24 -18.75
N TRP A 449 1.64 12.24 -19.78
CA TRP A 449 0.20 12.06 -19.56
C TRP A 449 -0.17 10.61 -19.20
N LEU A 450 0.65 9.60 -19.54
CA LEU A 450 0.45 8.24 -19.04
C LEU A 450 0.71 8.14 -17.54
N LYS A 451 1.71 8.85 -17.00
CA LYS A 451 1.89 8.95 -15.54
C LYS A 451 0.65 9.52 -14.89
N VAL A 452 0.05 10.53 -15.51
CA VAL A 452 -1.22 11.09 -15.06
C VAL A 452 -2.34 10.04 -15.09
N LEU A 453 -2.50 9.33 -16.21
CA LEU A 453 -3.57 8.36 -16.42
C LEU A 453 -3.49 7.19 -15.44
N ARG A 454 -2.25 6.78 -15.12
CA ARG A 454 -1.93 5.76 -14.11
C ARG A 454 -1.97 6.32 -12.69
N SER A 455 -1.88 7.65 -12.57
CA SER A 455 -1.69 8.48 -11.38
C SER A 455 -0.83 7.85 -10.28
N GLU A 456 0.26 7.19 -10.68
CA GLU A 456 1.25 6.42 -9.88
C GLU A 456 0.68 5.35 -8.91
N ALA A 457 -0.50 5.54 -8.33
CA ALA A 457 -1.11 4.71 -7.32
C ALA A 457 -2.62 4.50 -7.56
N TRP A 458 -3.20 5.00 -8.67
CA TRP A 458 -4.59 4.65 -8.98
C TRP A 458 -4.59 3.16 -9.31
N THR A 459 -4.88 2.37 -8.27
CA THR A 459 -4.93 0.91 -8.21
C THR A 459 -3.58 0.18 -8.25
N THR A 460 -3.38 -0.70 -7.27
CA THR A 460 -2.55 -1.91 -7.37
C THR A 460 -3.03 -2.85 -8.49
N GLU A 461 -4.24 -2.62 -9.02
CA GLU A 461 -4.77 -3.21 -10.27
C GLU A 461 -4.88 -2.17 -11.39
N GLY A 462 -3.76 -1.52 -11.74
CA GLY A 462 -3.67 -0.57 -12.86
C GLY A 462 -4.17 -1.15 -14.20
N PRO A 463 -4.16 -0.37 -15.30
CA PRO A 463 -4.64 -0.82 -16.62
C PRO A 463 -3.91 -2.04 -17.19
N HIS A 464 -2.91 -2.57 -16.48
CA HIS A 464 -2.24 -3.85 -16.73
C HIS A 464 -3.10 -5.07 -16.37
N GLY A 465 -4.43 -4.96 -16.41
CA GLY A 465 -5.31 -6.10 -16.62
C GLY A 465 -4.92 -6.80 -17.93
N ARG A 466 -3.88 -7.63 -17.85
CA ARG A 466 -3.32 -8.51 -18.87
C ARG A 466 -2.84 -7.81 -20.14
N ASP A 467 -1.56 -7.45 -20.17
CA ASP A 467 -0.72 -7.65 -21.36
C ASP A 467 -0.45 -9.17 -21.58
N ARG A 468 -1.49 -10.02 -21.47
CA ARG A 468 -1.38 -11.47 -21.73
C ARG A 468 -1.79 -11.88 -23.13
N ASP A 469 -2.38 -10.99 -23.94
CA ASP A 469 -2.75 -11.29 -25.31
C ASP A 469 -2.34 -10.15 -26.27
N GLY A 470 -1.05 -10.08 -26.58
CA GLY A 470 -0.50 -9.28 -27.68
C GLY A 470 0.55 -10.11 -28.41
N GLY A 471 0.24 -10.50 -29.65
CA GLY A 471 1.11 -11.27 -30.53
C GLY A 471 2.36 -10.54 -30.99
#